data_AF-D1C8V6-F1
#
_entry.id   AF-D1C8V6-F1
#
_cell.length_a   1.000
_cell.length_b   1.000
_cell.length_c   1.000
_cell.angle_alpha   90.00
_cell.angle_beta   90.00
_cell.angle_gamma   90.00
#
_symmetry.space_group_name_H-M   'P 1'
#
loop_
_entity.id
_entity.type
_entity.pdbx_description
1 polymer ?
#
loop_
_entity_poly.entity_id
_entity_poly.type
_entity_poly.pdbx_seq_one_letter_code
_entity_poly.pdbx_strand_id
1 'polypeptide(L)'
;MTRALTPAGVIHAVAGQEPERALVAAIVRQAVDDARAGDAEARAWIASESCARWLAWLVPDHADPAAVQAQLVVDVDAALARRRTTTAARQTRRAQRRAVA
;
A
#
# COMPACT_ATOMS: atom_id res chain seq x y z
N MET A 1 -36.81 -7.68 -10.82
CA MET A 1 -36.37 -6.87 -9.68
C MET A 1 -34.87 -6.68 -9.75
N THR A 2 -34.41 -5.52 -10.19
CA THR A 2 -32.97 -5.16 -10.24
C THR A 2 -32.56 -4.74 -8.82
N ARG A 3 -31.86 -5.62 -8.09
CA ARG A 3 -31.26 -5.24 -6.79
C ARG A 3 -30.30 -4.08 -7.04
N ALA A 4 -30.44 -2.99 -6.30
CA ALA A 4 -29.46 -1.91 -6.30
C ALA A 4 -28.10 -2.49 -5.88
N LEU A 5 -27.13 -2.49 -6.80
CA LEU A 5 -25.76 -2.91 -6.53
C LEU A 5 -25.13 -1.86 -5.63
N THR A 6 -24.96 -2.19 -4.35
CA THR A 6 -24.14 -1.37 -3.46
C THR A 6 -22.66 -1.62 -3.78
N PRO A 7 -21.76 -0.63 -3.60
CA PRO A 7 -20.32 -0.85 -3.79
C PRO A 7 -19.80 -2.04 -2.98
N ALA A 8 -20.29 -2.22 -1.74
CA ALA A 8 -19.98 -3.37 -0.90
C ALA A 8 -20.50 -4.71 -1.49
N GLY A 9 -21.69 -4.72 -2.08
CA GLY A 9 -22.25 -5.89 -2.75
C GLY A 9 -21.48 -6.28 -4.02
N VAL A 10 -20.97 -5.30 -4.77
CA VAL A 10 -20.07 -5.53 -5.92
C VAL A 10 -18.74 -6.10 -5.45
N ILE A 11 -18.13 -5.52 -4.41
CA ILE A 11 -16.86 -6.00 -3.84
C ILE A 11 -16.98 -7.45 -3.36
N HIS A 12 -18.05 -7.78 -2.63
CA HIS A 12 -18.28 -9.14 -2.18
C HIS A 12 -18.56 -10.12 -3.33
N ALA A 13 -19.28 -9.69 -4.37
CA ALA A 13 -19.52 -10.54 -5.53
C ALA A 13 -18.24 -10.83 -6.32
N VAL A 14 -17.38 -9.83 -6.52
CA VAL A 14 -16.07 -9.99 -7.18
C VAL A 14 -15.12 -10.85 -6.33
N ALA A 15 -15.07 -10.62 -5.01
CA ALA A 15 -14.32 -11.48 -4.09
C ALA A 15 -14.86 -12.93 -4.07
N GLY A 16 -16.16 -13.12 -4.30
CA GLY A 16 -16.76 -14.45 -4.38
C GLY A 16 -16.40 -15.26 -5.62
N GLN A 17 -15.84 -14.63 -6.67
CA GLN A 17 -15.40 -15.32 -7.88
C GLN A 17 -13.97 -15.86 -7.74
N GLU A 18 -13.11 -15.15 -7.03
CA GLU A 18 -11.69 -15.53 -6.82
C GLU A 18 -11.25 -15.19 -5.38
N PRO A 19 -11.77 -15.89 -4.36
CA PRO A 19 -11.61 -15.50 -2.95
C PRO A 19 -10.15 -15.54 -2.49
N GLU A 20 -9.35 -16.47 -2.99
CA GLU A 20 -7.95 -16.58 -2.64
C GLU A 20 -7.12 -15.42 -3.25
N ARG A 21 -7.42 -15.01 -4.50
CA ARG A 21 -6.76 -13.85 -5.12
C ARG A 21 -7.19 -12.55 -4.45
N ALA A 22 -8.45 -12.44 -4.05
CA ALA A 22 -8.94 -11.31 -3.28
C ALA A 22 -8.24 -11.19 -1.91
N LEU A 23 -8.05 -12.32 -1.20
CA LEU A 23 -7.31 -12.35 0.06
C LEU A 23 -5.85 -11.92 -0.12
N VAL A 24 -5.15 -12.47 -1.11
CA VAL A 24 -3.76 -12.12 -1.37
C VAL A 24 -3.61 -10.64 -1.76
N ALA A 25 -4.53 -10.09 -2.56
CA ALA A 25 -4.55 -8.66 -2.88
C ALA A 25 -4.76 -7.79 -1.63
N ALA A 26 -5.61 -8.23 -0.70
CA ALA A 26 -5.82 -7.53 0.57
C ALA A 26 -4.56 -7.55 1.46
N ILE A 27 -3.84 -8.67 1.51
CA ILE A 27 -2.58 -8.75 2.28
C ILE A 27 -1.51 -7.83 1.68
N VAL A 28 -1.33 -7.84 0.35
CA VAL A 28 -0.39 -6.94 -0.33
C VAL A 28 -0.75 -5.47 -0.05
N ARG A 29 -2.04 -5.13 -0.12
CA ARG A 29 -2.52 -3.77 0.19
C ARG A 29 -2.23 -3.38 1.64
N GLN A 30 -2.50 -4.26 2.59
CA GLN A 30 -2.23 -4.02 4.01
C GLN A 30 -0.74 -3.76 4.24
N ALA A 31 0.14 -4.59 3.68
CA ALA A 31 1.58 -4.39 3.78
C ALA A 31 2.03 -3.04 3.20
N VAL A 32 1.45 -2.60 2.07
CA VAL A 32 1.72 -1.27 1.49
C VAL A 32 1.30 -0.16 2.44
N ASP A 33 0.13 -0.26 3.06
CA ASP A 33 -0.37 0.75 4.00
C ASP A 33 0.49 0.81 5.27
N ASP A 34 0.93 -0.34 5.80
CA ASP A 34 1.84 -0.42 6.95
C ASP A 34 3.24 0.12 6.62
N ALA A 35 3.77 -0.22 5.44
CA ALA A 35 5.05 0.30 4.96
C ALA A 35 5.00 1.83 4.78
N ARG A 36 3.90 2.37 4.24
CA ARG A 36 3.65 3.83 4.18
C ARG A 36 3.51 4.42 5.58
N ALA A 37 3.04 3.65 6.56
CA ALA A 37 2.96 4.05 7.96
C ALA A 37 4.33 4.10 8.65
N GLY A 38 5.38 3.53 8.05
CA GLY A 38 6.74 3.51 8.59
C GLY A 38 7.22 2.14 9.05
N ASP A 39 6.43 1.08 8.82
CA ASP A 39 6.84 -0.28 9.14
C ASP A 39 7.96 -0.74 8.21
N ALA A 40 9.13 -1.02 8.79
CA ALA A 40 10.32 -1.44 8.06
C ALA A 40 10.24 -2.90 7.60
N GLU A 41 9.55 -3.77 8.35
CA GLU A 41 9.38 -5.18 8.00
C GLU A 41 8.40 -5.31 6.85
N ALA A 42 7.28 -4.58 6.89
CA ALA A 42 6.33 -4.53 5.77
C ALA A 42 7.00 -4.01 4.49
N ARG A 43 7.82 -2.96 4.60
CA ARG A 43 8.62 -2.43 3.48
C ARG A 43 9.58 -3.50 2.92
N ALA A 44 10.32 -4.18 3.80
CA ALA A 44 11.26 -5.23 3.38
C ALA A 44 10.52 -6.39 2.71
N TRP A 45 9.35 -6.76 3.22
CA TRP A 45 8.51 -7.80 2.64
C TRP A 45 8.01 -7.40 1.24
N ILE A 46 7.57 -6.15 1.01
CA ILE A 46 7.15 -5.68 -0.32
C ILE A 46 8.28 -5.84 -1.35
N ALA A 47 9.53 -5.63 -0.95
CA ALA A 47 10.71 -5.78 -1.82
C ALA A 47 11.22 -7.23 -1.93
N SER A 48 10.59 -8.19 -1.26
CA SER A 48 11.03 -9.59 -1.22
C SER A 48 10.57 -10.41 -2.43
N GLU A 49 11.23 -11.54 -2.64
CA GLU A 49 10.81 -12.54 -3.62
C GLU A 49 9.42 -13.14 -3.30
N SER A 50 9.06 -13.24 -2.02
CA SER A 50 7.74 -13.73 -1.61
C SER A 50 6.61 -12.83 -2.12
N CYS A 51 6.78 -11.51 -2.00
CA CYS A 51 5.84 -10.53 -2.55
C CYS A 51 5.81 -10.61 -4.09
N ALA A 52 6.97 -10.76 -4.74
CA ALA A 52 7.05 -10.92 -6.19
C ALA A 52 6.23 -12.12 -6.69
N ARG A 53 6.30 -13.26 -5.99
CA ARG A 53 5.53 -14.47 -6.32
C ARG A 53 4.02 -14.26 -6.19
N TRP A 54 3.58 -13.50 -5.18
CA TRP A 54 2.16 -13.18 -5.02
C TRP A 54 1.68 -12.21 -6.09
N LEU A 55 2.49 -11.21 -6.43
CA LEU A 55 2.19 -10.28 -7.52
C LEU A 55 2.12 -11.01 -8.87
N ALA A 56 3.00 -11.97 -9.13
CA ALA A 56 2.94 -12.78 -10.36
C ALA A 56 1.62 -13.56 -10.51
N TRP A 57 0.98 -13.89 -9.39
CA TRP A 57 -0.33 -14.53 -9.39
C TRP A 57 -1.51 -13.55 -9.45
N LEU A 58 -1.33 -12.33 -8.95
CA LEU A 58 -2.37 -11.28 -8.91
C LEU A 58 -2.47 -10.44 -10.18
N VAL A 59 -1.32 -10.14 -10.78
CA VAL A 59 -1.22 -9.18 -11.89
C VAL A 59 -1.87 -9.79 -13.15
N PRO A 60 -2.64 -9.01 -13.92
CA PRO A 60 -3.22 -9.49 -15.18
C PRO A 60 -2.14 -9.91 -16.18
N ASP A 61 -2.45 -10.86 -17.07
CA ASP A 61 -1.50 -11.46 -18.02
C ASP A 61 -0.71 -10.47 -18.91
N HIS A 62 -1.20 -9.25 -19.08
CA HIS A 62 -0.59 -8.19 -19.90
C HIS A 62 0.33 -7.24 -19.11
N ALA A 63 0.45 -7.41 -17.79
CA ALA A 63 1.27 -6.55 -16.94
C ALA A 63 2.46 -7.33 -16.35
N ASP A 64 3.60 -6.67 -16.26
CA ASP A 64 4.82 -7.25 -15.68
C ASP A 64 4.78 -7.18 -14.14
N PRO A 65 4.75 -8.31 -13.43
CA PRO A 65 4.75 -8.33 -11.97
C PRO A 65 5.96 -7.65 -11.34
N ALA A 66 7.13 -7.72 -12.00
CA ALA A 66 8.34 -7.08 -11.50
C ALA A 66 8.25 -5.55 -11.58
N ALA A 67 7.71 -5.03 -12.68
CA ALA A 67 7.43 -3.60 -12.83
C ALA A 67 6.40 -3.11 -11.80
N VAL A 68 5.35 -3.89 -11.54
CA VAL A 68 4.36 -3.58 -10.49
C VAL A 68 5.01 -3.53 -9.11
N GLN A 69 5.85 -4.51 -8.78
CA GLN A 69 6.57 -4.53 -7.51
C GLN A 69 7.50 -3.32 -7.36
N ALA A 70 8.28 -3.00 -8.40
CA ALA A 70 9.18 -1.85 -8.40
C ALA A 70 8.42 -0.54 -8.17
N GLN A 71 7.26 -0.37 -8.81
CA GLN A 71 6.42 0.81 -8.62
C GLN A 71 5.88 0.91 -7.18
N LEU A 72 5.46 -0.20 -6.58
CA LEU A 72 5.01 -0.22 -5.19
C LEU A 72 6.10 0.24 -4.22
N VAL A 73 7.35 -0.20 -4.42
CA VAL A 73 8.49 0.23 -3.61
C VAL A 73 8.71 1.74 -3.78
N VAL A 74 8.76 2.25 -5.02
CA VAL A 74 8.92 3.69 -5.29
C VAL A 74 7.83 4.52 -4.60
N ASP A 75 6.58 4.07 -4.64
CA ASP A 75 5.46 4.78 -4.02
C ASP A 75 5.56 4.82 -2.49
N VAL A 76 5.99 3.72 -1.88
CA VAL A 76 6.25 3.63 -0.43
C VAL A 76 7.39 4.57 -0.05
N ASP A 77 8.49 4.57 -0.79
CA ASP A 77 9.65 5.44 -0.57
C ASP A 77 9.26 6.91 -0.61
N ALA A 78 8.51 7.30 -1.63
CA ALA A 78 8.00 8.65 -1.78
C ALA A 78 7.07 9.04 -0.61
N ALA A 79 6.22 8.13 -0.13
CA ALA A 79 5.36 8.37 1.02
C ALA A 79 6.16 8.58 2.32
N LEU A 80 7.19 7.76 2.56
CA LEU A 80 8.08 7.90 3.70
C LEU A 80 8.87 9.21 3.64
N ALA A 81 9.36 9.60 2.47
CA ALA A 81 10.06 10.87 2.28
C ALA A 81 9.15 12.07 2.63
N ARG A 82 7.90 12.08 2.14
CA ARG A 82 6.91 13.12 2.46
C ARG A 82 6.63 13.21 3.96
N ARG A 83 6.54 12.07 4.65
CA ARG A 83 6.34 12.02 6.10
C ARG A 83 7.51 12.64 6.85
N ARG A 84 8.75 12.29 6.51
CA ARG A 84 9.96 12.86 7.13
C ARG A 84 9.98 14.38 7.00
N THR A 85 9.72 14.90 5.80
CA THR A 85 9.66 16.36 5.55
C THR A 85 8.58 17.03 6.40
N THR A 86 7.41 16.43 6.51
CA THR A 86 6.31 16.96 7.32
C THR A 86 6.64 16.98 8.81
N THR A 87 7.27 15.91 9.32
CA THR A 87 7.70 15.81 10.72
C THR A 87 8.79 16.83 11.04
N ALA A 88 9.79 16.98 10.16
CA ALA A 88 10.84 17.98 10.30
C ALA A 88 10.27 19.40 10.36
N ALA A 89 9.37 19.75 9.42
CA ALA A 89 8.71 21.05 9.40
C ALA A 89 7.92 21.34 10.70
N ARG A 90 7.23 20.33 11.25
CA ARG A 90 6.52 20.45 12.54
C ARG A 90 7.48 20.67 13.71
N GLN A 91 8.61 19.96 13.75
CA GLN A 91 9.63 20.12 14.79
C GLN A 91 10.25 21.52 14.75
N THR A 92 10.63 22.02 13.56
CA THR A 92 11.16 23.38 13.39
C THR A 92 10.18 24.45 13.88
N ARG A 93 8.90 24.35 13.52
CA ARG A 93 7.87 25.29 14.01
C ARG A 93 7.70 25.25 15.53
N ARG A 94 7.79 24.07 16.15
CA ARG A 94 7.70 23.92 17.62
C ARG A 94 8.92 24.53 18.31
N ALA A 95 10.12 24.36 17.75
CA ALA A 95 11.35 24.95 18.27
C ALA A 95 11.30 26.49 18.18
N GLN A 96 10.88 27.05 17.04
CA GLN A 96 10.71 28.49 16.86
C GLN A 96 9.72 29.08 17.86
N ARG A 97 8.56 28.43 18.09
CA ARG A 97 7.59 28.89 19.10
C ARG A 97 8.13 28.90 20.53
N ARG A 98 9.00 27.95 20.88
CA ARG A 98 9.64 27.90 22.20
C ARG A 98 10.73 28.95 22.39
N ALA A 99 11.40 29.38 21.31
CA ALA A 99 12.45 30.38 21.38
C ALA A 99 11.91 31.82 21.51
N VAL A 100 10.62 32.03 21.22
CA VAL A 100 9.94 33.33 21.26
C VAL A 100 9.08 33.50 22.53
N ALA A 101 8.89 32.43 23.30
CA ALA A 101 8.16 32.42 24.57
C ALA A 101 9.14 32.45 25.74
#